data_AF-A0A8T3WYN3-F1
#
_entry.id   AF-A0A8T3WYN3-F1
#
_cell.length_a   1.000
_cell.length_b   1.000
_cell.length_c   1.000
_cell.angle_alpha   90.00
_cell.angle_beta   90.00
_cell.angle_gamma   90.00
#
_symmetry.space_group_name_H-M   'P 1'
#
loop_
_entity.id
_entity.type
_entity.pdbx_description
1 polymer ?
#
loop_
_entity_poly.entity_id
_entity_poly.type
_entity_poly.pdbx_seq_one_letter_code
_entity_poly.pdbx_strand_id
1 'polypeptide(L)'
;MKKIVSLALIVMFVLSLVPVFAEEGSSNAESTTDTEIKSDSSGSGNGSGEPRVRTELRIDDETKDSDDDAKTETRLKVREEIKDGVLATRTEIRAKAEERRKGNLERLKVLREEHRIKIESLDSEKLDKISNLSIERLQKIAEIDKTQIERLTELEEDKLEKVSDLSAAELEKFSTLNRARLKELAKLDEKRLKAELKAISIVRVKNAENLDRRDISEAMLRQVKDKFEKAKQEFDDAKDELKEAREALKDAKQKRDENATLEHAKDYLLHTADVLISHLEKLKAKVQESENIDAELEAKMVAEIDAQIAEINSIKAEVEAATTKEQIKEAAKKLRAKWNRLKHVIKLHTERIISARVEGIVNRGVVLEKKLDHILAEAKEKGIEVDVSAEISAFSEKIATAKDKHKQAQAKLAAVMGLKAGNATSEEIRKAADEANALLKEARQAIKDAHDILKDIINKIKEANPEADLSEEVEVEVEVEEEDEETSMVAESNTAAITST
;
A
#
# COMPACT_ATOMS: atom_id res chain seq x y z
N MET A 1 24.86 -19.50 -3.95
CA MET A 1 24.21 -18.35 -4.62
C MET A 1 22.70 -18.28 -4.37
N LYS A 2 21.94 -19.38 -4.33
CA LYS A 2 20.48 -19.40 -4.09
C LYS A 2 19.96 -18.72 -2.80
N LYS A 3 20.71 -18.78 -1.69
CA LYS A 3 20.34 -18.10 -0.43
C LYS A 3 20.46 -16.56 -0.47
N ILE A 4 21.21 -16.00 -1.43
CA ILE A 4 21.43 -14.55 -1.55
C ILE A 4 20.26 -13.87 -2.28
N VAL A 5 19.56 -14.58 -3.16
CA VAL A 5 18.47 -14.01 -4.00
C VAL A 5 17.12 -13.98 -3.28
N SER A 6 16.79 -14.98 -2.45
CA SER A 6 15.60 -14.90 -1.56
C SER A 6 15.73 -13.75 -0.55
N LEU A 7 16.96 -13.44 -0.11
CA LEU A 7 17.24 -12.24 0.67
C LEU A 7 17.03 -10.97 -0.18
N ALA A 8 17.37 -10.99 -1.46
CA ALA A 8 17.22 -9.83 -2.36
C ALA A 8 15.76 -9.42 -2.62
N LEU A 9 14.80 -10.36 -2.75
CA LEU A 9 13.38 -10.01 -2.90
C LEU A 9 12.78 -9.39 -1.62
N ILE A 10 13.14 -9.95 -0.46
CA ILE A 10 12.76 -9.39 0.85
C ILE A 10 13.47 -8.03 1.05
N VAL A 11 14.73 -7.90 0.64
CA VAL A 11 15.50 -6.65 0.71
C VAL A 11 14.96 -5.61 -0.27
N MET A 12 14.51 -5.96 -1.48
CA MET A 12 13.87 -5.02 -2.41
C MET A 12 12.53 -4.51 -1.85
N PHE A 13 11.75 -5.39 -1.23
CA PHE A 13 10.52 -4.99 -0.55
C PHE A 13 10.84 -4.13 0.70
N VAL A 14 11.84 -4.49 1.50
CA VAL A 14 12.29 -3.73 2.68
C VAL A 14 12.89 -2.37 2.31
N LEU A 15 13.71 -2.29 1.25
CA LEU A 15 14.26 -1.02 0.72
C LEU A 15 13.14 -0.14 0.17
N SER A 16 12.10 -0.73 -0.43
CA SER A 16 10.89 0.02 -0.83
C SER A 16 10.08 0.53 0.37
N LEU A 17 10.25 -0.08 1.56
CA LEU A 17 9.60 0.31 2.81
C LEU A 17 10.44 1.21 3.72
N VAL A 18 11.73 1.42 3.45
CA VAL A 18 12.55 2.32 4.26
C VAL A 18 11.92 3.73 4.21
N PRO A 19 11.50 4.28 5.37
CA PRO A 19 11.13 5.68 5.45
C PRO A 19 12.42 6.48 5.28
N VAL A 20 12.65 7.01 4.08
CA VAL A 20 13.65 8.07 3.86
C VAL A 20 13.23 9.38 4.56
N PHE A 21 12.06 9.40 5.21
CA PHE A 21 11.57 10.52 5.99
C PHE A 21 10.91 10.03 7.29
N ALA A 22 11.72 9.51 8.21
CA ALA A 22 11.49 9.81 9.62
C ALA A 22 12.49 10.91 9.96
N GLU A 23 12.02 12.01 10.55
CA GLU A 23 12.83 13.16 11.02
C GLU A 23 13.05 14.32 10.03
N GLU A 24 11.97 14.86 9.46
CA GLU A 24 11.90 16.32 9.28
C GLU A 24 10.95 16.87 10.34
N GLY A 25 11.56 17.40 11.41
CA GLY A 25 10.89 17.87 12.61
C GLY A 25 9.81 18.91 12.33
N SER A 26 8.59 18.56 12.73
CA SER A 26 7.59 19.53 13.17
C SER A 26 8.10 20.23 14.42
N SER A 27 8.98 21.22 14.25
CA SER A 27 9.24 22.21 15.29
C SER A 27 8.03 23.14 15.36
N ASN A 28 7.13 22.83 16.29
CA ASN A 28 6.20 23.81 16.81
C ASN A 28 7.03 24.96 17.39
N ALA A 29 6.85 26.15 16.84
CA ALA A 29 7.31 27.37 17.46
C ALA A 29 6.49 27.58 18.75
N GLU A 30 7.14 27.36 19.89
CA GLU A 30 6.66 27.74 21.21
C GLU A 30 6.34 29.24 21.24
N SER A 31 5.06 29.55 21.41
CA SER A 31 4.59 30.82 21.92
C SER A 31 4.58 30.72 23.44
N THR A 32 5.62 31.28 24.05
CA THR A 32 5.74 31.48 25.50
C THR A 32 4.65 32.41 26.02
N THR A 33 3.77 31.91 26.89
CA THR A 33 3.19 32.70 27.97
C THR A 33 3.03 31.82 29.20
N ASP A 34 3.80 32.17 30.21
CA ASP A 34 3.74 31.66 31.57
C ASP A 34 2.33 31.75 32.14
N THR A 35 1.87 30.67 32.78
CA THR A 35 1.04 30.77 33.99
C THR A 35 1.28 29.55 34.85
N GLU A 36 2.02 29.75 35.94
CA GLU A 36 2.12 28.82 37.06
C GLU A 36 0.74 28.55 37.66
N ILE A 37 0.32 27.28 37.74
CA ILE A 37 -0.57 26.81 38.80
C ILE A 37 -0.07 25.44 39.28
N LYS A 38 0.51 25.45 40.48
CA LYS A 38 0.67 24.26 41.33
C LYS A 38 -0.71 23.74 41.72
N SER A 39 -0.94 22.44 41.59
CA SER A 39 -1.85 21.72 42.47
C SER A 39 -1.46 20.26 42.57
N ASP A 40 -0.94 19.89 43.73
CA ASP A 40 -0.88 18.52 44.21
C ASP A 40 -2.29 17.91 44.23
N SER A 41 -2.45 16.72 43.65
CA SER A 41 -3.56 15.84 43.99
C SER A 41 -3.19 14.39 43.70
N SER A 42 -2.88 13.69 44.79
CA SER A 42 -2.89 12.24 44.89
C SER A 42 -4.32 11.73 44.70
N GLY A 43 -4.57 11.04 43.60
CA GLY A 43 -5.86 10.45 43.25
C GLY A 43 -5.72 8.98 42.91
N SER A 44 -6.01 8.14 43.90
CA SER A 44 -6.27 6.70 43.77
C SER A 44 -7.48 6.48 42.86
N GLY A 45 -7.45 5.48 41.95
CA GLY A 45 -8.62 5.17 41.12
C GLY A 45 -8.43 4.10 40.05
N ASN A 46 -8.61 2.86 40.47
CA ASN A 46 -9.19 1.70 39.76
C ASN A 46 -9.53 1.81 38.25
N GLY A 47 -9.00 0.83 37.50
CA GLY A 47 -9.84 -0.23 36.93
C GLY A 47 -10.47 0.00 35.55
N SER A 48 -9.99 -0.73 34.53
CA SER A 48 -10.82 -1.51 33.60
C SER A 48 -9.93 -2.23 32.59
N GLY A 49 -9.49 -3.44 32.96
CA GLY A 49 -8.89 -4.39 32.03
C GLY A 49 -9.99 -5.18 31.32
N GLU A 50 -9.94 -5.22 30.00
CA GLU A 50 -10.78 -6.08 29.16
C GLU A 50 -10.52 -7.57 29.44
N PRO A 51 -11.56 -8.42 29.45
CA PRO A 51 -11.39 -9.85 29.67
C PRO A 51 -10.88 -10.54 28.40
N ARG A 52 -9.59 -10.90 28.39
CA ARG A 52 -9.09 -11.95 27.50
C ARG A 52 -9.47 -13.31 28.09
N VAL A 53 -10.45 -13.97 27.49
CA VAL A 53 -10.76 -15.38 27.76
C VAL A 53 -9.63 -16.22 27.17
N ARG A 54 -8.64 -16.55 28.00
CA ARG A 54 -7.63 -17.55 27.73
C ARG A 54 -7.99 -18.78 28.55
N THR A 55 -8.54 -19.80 27.91
CA THR A 55 -8.77 -21.12 28.51
C THR A 55 -7.43 -21.86 28.62
N GLU A 56 -6.56 -21.40 29.52
CA GLU A 56 -5.48 -22.21 30.06
C GLU A 56 -6.02 -22.92 31.29
N LEU A 57 -6.35 -24.21 31.12
CA LEU A 57 -6.58 -25.15 32.20
C LEU A 57 -5.25 -25.38 32.93
N ARG A 58 -4.87 -24.47 33.82
CA ARG A 58 -3.89 -24.72 34.88
C ARG A 58 -4.60 -25.47 35.99
N ILE A 59 -4.37 -26.77 36.04
CA ILE A 59 -4.66 -27.59 37.21
C ILE A 59 -3.47 -27.39 38.13
N ASP A 60 -3.62 -26.52 39.11
CA ASP A 60 -2.65 -26.37 40.20
C ASP A 60 -2.75 -27.64 41.07
N ASP A 61 -1.69 -28.44 40.93
CA ASP A 61 -1.42 -29.67 41.64
C ASP A 61 -0.77 -29.34 42.97
N GLU A 62 -1.58 -28.99 43.97
CA GLU A 62 -1.09 -28.87 45.36
C GLU A 62 -2.22 -29.06 46.37
N THR A 63 -2.72 -30.30 46.46
CA THR A 63 -3.25 -30.82 47.73
C THR A 63 -2.76 -32.25 47.90
N LYS A 64 -1.67 -32.39 48.66
CA LYS A 64 -1.39 -33.60 49.43
C LYS A 64 -2.55 -33.78 50.40
N ASP A 65 -3.43 -34.73 50.12
CA ASP A 65 -4.14 -35.48 51.15
C ASP A 65 -4.40 -36.90 50.63
N SER A 66 -4.01 -37.84 51.49
CA SER A 66 -3.87 -39.25 51.24
C SER A 66 -5.23 -39.98 51.22
N ASP A 67 -6.00 -39.82 50.14
CA ASP A 67 -7.25 -40.57 49.90
C ASP A 67 -7.64 -40.63 48.38
N ASP A 68 -6.66 -40.74 47.46
CA ASP A 68 -6.89 -40.51 46.01
C ASP A 68 -6.78 -41.74 45.09
N ASP A 69 -6.55 -42.95 45.62
CA ASP A 69 -6.44 -44.17 44.80
C ASP A 69 -7.78 -44.66 44.21
N ALA A 70 -8.93 -44.28 44.80
CA ALA A 70 -10.24 -44.64 44.27
C ALA A 70 -10.75 -43.67 43.18
N LYS A 71 -10.24 -42.43 43.15
CA LYS A 71 -10.60 -41.41 42.14
C LYS A 71 -9.81 -41.54 40.84
N THR A 72 -8.64 -42.15 40.87
CA THR A 72 -7.82 -42.40 39.66
C THR A 72 -8.43 -43.45 38.75
N GLU A 73 -8.98 -44.55 39.31
CA GLU A 73 -9.59 -45.62 38.50
C GLU A 73 -10.88 -45.17 37.79
N THR A 74 -11.71 -44.38 38.48
CA THR A 74 -12.94 -43.80 37.90
C THR A 74 -12.63 -42.75 36.84
N ARG A 75 -11.60 -41.91 37.04
CA ARG A 75 -11.11 -40.97 36.01
C ARG A 75 -10.55 -41.68 34.77
N LEU A 76 -9.87 -42.81 34.94
CA LEU A 76 -9.33 -43.58 33.81
C LEU A 76 -10.45 -44.19 32.97
N LYS A 77 -11.48 -44.78 33.58
CA LYS A 77 -12.64 -45.34 32.86
C LYS A 77 -13.41 -44.28 32.08
N VAL A 78 -13.70 -43.13 32.70
CA VAL A 78 -14.36 -42.01 32.01
C VAL A 78 -13.50 -41.49 30.83
N ARG A 79 -12.17 -41.46 30.97
CA ARG A 79 -11.27 -41.05 29.89
C ARG A 79 -11.26 -42.05 28.73
N GLU A 80 -11.31 -43.36 29.02
CA GLU A 80 -11.42 -44.40 27.98
C GLU A 80 -12.75 -44.33 27.24
N GLU A 81 -13.87 -44.22 27.96
CA GLU A 81 -15.20 -44.08 27.33
C GLU A 81 -15.30 -42.81 26.47
N ILE A 82 -14.74 -41.69 26.91
CA ILE A 82 -14.66 -40.45 26.11
C ILE A 82 -13.79 -40.66 24.87
N LYS A 83 -12.63 -41.32 25.01
CA LYS A 83 -11.73 -41.59 23.88
C LYS A 83 -12.39 -42.47 22.83
N ASP A 84 -13.08 -43.52 23.26
CA ASP A 84 -13.79 -44.45 22.37
C ASP A 84 -14.98 -43.77 21.69
N GLY A 85 -15.72 -42.92 22.41
CA GLY A 85 -16.78 -42.08 21.83
C GLY A 85 -16.25 -41.09 20.78
N VAL A 86 -15.11 -40.43 21.05
CA VAL A 86 -14.45 -39.52 20.09
C VAL A 86 -13.90 -40.27 18.88
N LEU A 87 -13.39 -41.49 19.05
CA LEU A 87 -12.92 -42.32 17.93
C LEU A 87 -14.09 -42.81 17.07
N ALA A 88 -15.18 -43.29 17.68
CA ALA A 88 -16.38 -43.75 16.97
C ALA A 88 -17.05 -42.61 16.18
N THR A 89 -17.13 -41.41 16.77
CA THR A 89 -17.64 -40.23 16.06
C THR A 89 -16.72 -39.81 14.92
N ARG A 90 -15.39 -39.87 15.10
CA ARG A 90 -14.43 -39.56 14.03
C ARG A 90 -14.52 -40.56 12.87
N THR A 91 -14.70 -41.85 13.14
CA THR A 91 -14.86 -42.87 12.08
C THR A 91 -16.17 -42.69 11.33
N GLU A 92 -17.27 -42.36 12.01
CA GLU A 92 -18.56 -42.07 11.36
C GLU A 92 -18.48 -40.81 10.47
N ILE A 93 -17.84 -39.74 10.94
CA ILE A 93 -17.62 -38.52 10.15
C ILE A 93 -16.78 -38.82 8.90
N ARG A 94 -15.72 -39.62 9.05
CA ARG A 94 -14.87 -40.04 7.91
C ARG A 94 -15.64 -40.88 6.90
N ALA A 95 -16.45 -41.84 7.36
CA ALA A 95 -17.26 -42.68 6.48
C ALA A 95 -18.27 -41.84 5.67
N LYS A 96 -18.96 -40.90 6.34
CA LYS A 96 -19.88 -39.96 5.67
C LYS A 96 -19.17 -39.06 4.66
N ALA A 97 -17.97 -38.57 4.99
CA ALA A 97 -17.17 -37.77 4.07
C ALA A 97 -16.71 -38.58 2.84
N GLU A 98 -16.28 -39.83 3.02
CA GLU A 98 -15.90 -40.72 1.92
C GLU A 98 -17.11 -41.09 1.03
N GLU A 99 -18.29 -41.27 1.62
CA GLU A 99 -19.54 -41.51 0.87
C GLU A 99 -19.95 -40.29 0.04
N ARG A 100 -19.91 -39.08 0.63
CA ARG A 100 -20.13 -37.82 -0.09
C ARG A 100 -19.15 -37.66 -1.25
N ARG A 101 -17.85 -37.89 -0.99
CA ARG A 101 -16.82 -37.83 -2.02
C ARG A 101 -17.12 -38.81 -3.16
N LYS A 102 -17.50 -40.06 -2.88
CA LYS A 102 -17.90 -41.02 -3.92
C LYS A 102 -19.10 -40.53 -4.72
N GLY A 103 -20.14 -40.00 -4.06
CA GLY A 103 -21.30 -39.42 -4.75
C GLY A 103 -20.92 -38.25 -5.65
N ASN A 104 -20.02 -37.39 -5.18
CA ASN A 104 -19.50 -36.25 -5.93
C ASN A 104 -18.70 -36.72 -7.16
N LEU A 105 -17.82 -37.71 -7.00
CA LEU A 105 -17.07 -38.32 -8.12
C LEU A 105 -18.00 -38.96 -9.17
N GLU A 106 -19.07 -39.64 -8.76
CA GLU A 106 -20.06 -40.20 -9.69
C GLU A 106 -20.74 -39.11 -10.53
N ARG A 107 -21.09 -37.96 -9.93
CA ARG A 107 -21.66 -36.81 -10.67
C ARG A 107 -20.68 -36.25 -11.71
N LEU A 108 -19.38 -36.26 -11.40
CA LEU A 108 -18.35 -35.77 -12.31
C LEU A 108 -18.09 -36.69 -13.51
N LYS A 109 -18.58 -37.94 -13.51
CA LYS A 109 -18.43 -38.85 -14.67
C LYS A 109 -19.11 -38.35 -15.95
N VAL A 110 -20.06 -37.43 -15.83
CA VAL A 110 -20.72 -36.79 -16.98
C VAL A 110 -19.82 -35.74 -17.65
N LEU A 111 -18.78 -35.26 -16.95
CA LEU A 111 -17.80 -34.33 -17.51
C LEU A 111 -16.82 -35.05 -18.43
N ARG A 112 -16.20 -34.27 -19.33
CA ARG A 112 -15.04 -34.74 -20.11
C ARG A 112 -13.95 -35.20 -19.14
N GLU A 113 -13.20 -36.22 -19.54
CA GLU A 113 -12.17 -36.82 -18.70
C GLU A 113 -11.14 -35.81 -18.19
N GLU A 114 -10.70 -34.89 -19.05
CA GLU A 114 -9.77 -33.82 -18.67
C GLU A 114 -10.34 -32.89 -17.58
N HIS A 115 -11.60 -32.49 -17.73
CA HIS A 115 -12.31 -31.62 -16.78
C HIS A 115 -12.53 -32.32 -15.44
N ARG A 116 -12.87 -33.62 -15.51
CA ARG A 116 -13.02 -34.48 -14.34
C ARG A 116 -11.71 -34.57 -13.57
N ILE A 117 -10.60 -34.91 -14.23
CA ILE A 117 -9.28 -35.05 -13.56
C ILE A 117 -8.88 -33.74 -12.85
N LYS A 118 -9.10 -32.59 -13.49
CA LYS A 118 -8.84 -31.28 -12.86
C LYS A 118 -9.62 -31.11 -11.55
N ILE A 119 -10.94 -31.30 -11.57
CA ILE A 119 -11.80 -31.13 -10.39
C ILE A 119 -11.52 -32.21 -9.32
N GLU A 120 -11.28 -33.46 -9.71
CA GLU A 120 -10.98 -34.57 -8.79
C GLU A 120 -9.65 -34.36 -8.03
N SER A 121 -8.73 -33.58 -8.59
CA SER A 121 -7.45 -33.26 -7.97
C SER A 121 -7.51 -32.19 -6.87
N LEU A 122 -8.69 -31.60 -6.65
CA LEU A 122 -8.93 -30.67 -5.54
C LEU A 122 -8.96 -31.41 -4.20
N ASP A 123 -8.73 -30.68 -3.11
CA ASP A 123 -8.97 -31.25 -1.78
C ASP A 123 -10.45 -31.53 -1.55
N SER A 124 -10.75 -32.39 -0.57
CA SER A 124 -12.12 -32.84 -0.33
C SER A 124 -13.08 -31.71 0.00
N GLU A 125 -12.62 -30.67 0.71
CA GLU A 125 -13.49 -29.56 1.11
C GLU A 125 -13.84 -28.68 -0.10
N LYS A 126 -12.84 -28.32 -0.91
CA LYS A 126 -13.04 -27.58 -2.17
C LYS A 126 -13.89 -28.37 -3.16
N LEU A 127 -13.67 -29.68 -3.27
CA LEU A 127 -14.45 -30.57 -4.12
C LEU A 127 -15.92 -30.60 -3.70
N ASP A 128 -16.20 -30.72 -2.40
CA ASP A 128 -17.56 -30.74 -1.88
C ASP A 128 -18.30 -29.44 -2.22
N LYS A 129 -17.66 -28.27 -2.05
CA LYS A 129 -18.24 -26.96 -2.42
C LYS A 129 -18.61 -26.87 -3.90
N ILE A 130 -17.70 -27.26 -4.79
CA ILE A 130 -17.94 -27.18 -6.24
C ILE A 130 -18.96 -28.23 -6.70
N SER A 131 -18.94 -29.43 -6.13
CA SER A 131 -19.79 -30.55 -6.56
C SER A 131 -21.29 -30.30 -6.44
N ASN A 132 -21.70 -29.35 -5.60
CA ASN A 132 -23.10 -28.95 -5.44
C ASN A 132 -23.65 -28.20 -6.67
N LEU A 133 -22.78 -27.64 -7.51
CA LEU A 133 -23.17 -26.89 -8.71
C LEU A 133 -23.81 -27.78 -9.78
N SER A 134 -24.54 -27.15 -10.71
CA SER A 134 -25.09 -27.83 -11.88
C SER A 134 -23.97 -28.33 -12.81
N ILE A 135 -24.25 -29.38 -13.58
CA ILE A 135 -23.25 -29.94 -14.52
C ILE A 135 -22.78 -28.90 -15.53
N GLU A 136 -23.66 -28.01 -15.99
CA GLU A 136 -23.30 -26.92 -16.91
C GLU A 136 -22.33 -25.92 -16.27
N ARG A 137 -22.56 -25.54 -15.01
CA ARG A 137 -21.65 -24.67 -14.25
C ARG A 137 -20.30 -25.33 -14.00
N LEU A 138 -20.31 -26.63 -13.67
CA LEU A 138 -19.09 -27.43 -13.51
C LEU A 138 -18.27 -27.50 -14.81
N GLN A 139 -18.93 -27.62 -15.96
CA GLN A 139 -18.24 -27.62 -17.25
C GLN A 139 -17.50 -26.30 -17.48
N LYS A 140 -18.15 -25.16 -17.24
CA LYS A 140 -17.53 -23.83 -17.37
C LYS A 140 -16.36 -23.64 -16.40
N ILE A 141 -16.52 -24.04 -15.14
CA ILE A 141 -15.46 -23.95 -14.12
C ILE A 141 -14.27 -24.87 -14.47
N ALA A 142 -14.50 -26.00 -15.15
CA ALA A 142 -13.40 -26.89 -15.53
C ALA A 142 -12.60 -26.41 -16.76
N GLU A 143 -13.12 -25.42 -17.50
CA GLU A 143 -12.41 -24.82 -18.65
C GLU A 143 -11.22 -23.96 -18.20
N ILE A 144 -11.30 -23.34 -17.02
CA ILE A 144 -10.23 -22.51 -16.44
C ILE A 144 -9.12 -23.36 -15.80
N ASP A 145 -8.04 -22.70 -15.32
CA ASP A 145 -6.89 -23.39 -14.74
C ASP A 145 -7.14 -23.87 -13.30
N LYS A 146 -6.38 -24.88 -12.86
CA LYS A 146 -6.55 -25.48 -11.53
C LYS A 146 -6.38 -24.47 -10.40
N THR A 147 -5.41 -23.58 -10.49
CA THR A 147 -5.13 -22.59 -9.44
C THR A 147 -6.25 -21.55 -9.35
N GLN A 148 -6.81 -21.15 -10.49
CA GLN A 148 -8.00 -20.32 -10.60
C GLN A 148 -9.23 -20.99 -9.96
N ILE A 149 -9.46 -22.28 -10.23
CA ILE A 149 -10.54 -23.05 -9.58
C ILE A 149 -10.35 -23.05 -8.06
N GLU A 150 -9.13 -23.33 -7.59
CA GLU A 150 -8.81 -23.34 -6.17
C GLU A 150 -9.09 -21.99 -5.49
N ARG A 151 -8.86 -20.86 -6.16
CA ARG A 151 -9.24 -19.53 -5.64
C ARG A 151 -10.75 -19.33 -5.58
N LEU A 152 -11.50 -19.77 -6.61
CA LEU A 152 -12.96 -19.64 -6.63
C LEU A 152 -13.62 -20.35 -5.45
N THR A 153 -13.08 -21.49 -5.02
CA THR A 153 -13.62 -22.24 -3.87
C THR A 153 -13.40 -21.59 -2.50
N GLU A 154 -12.61 -20.52 -2.44
CA GLU A 154 -12.49 -19.70 -1.23
C GLU A 154 -13.72 -18.81 -1.00
N LEU A 155 -14.59 -18.67 -2.01
CA LEU A 155 -15.87 -18.00 -1.86
C LEU A 155 -16.87 -18.85 -1.06
N GLU A 156 -17.83 -18.16 -0.45
CA GLU A 156 -19.01 -18.79 0.15
C GLU A 156 -19.86 -19.46 -0.94
N GLU A 157 -20.59 -20.51 -0.57
CA GLU A 157 -21.33 -21.37 -1.52
C GLU A 157 -22.35 -20.58 -2.36
N ASP A 158 -23.07 -19.64 -1.75
CA ASP A 158 -24.07 -18.79 -2.41
C ASP A 158 -23.42 -17.79 -3.41
N LYS A 159 -22.23 -17.31 -3.09
CA LYS A 159 -21.43 -16.44 -3.95
C LYS A 159 -20.83 -17.21 -5.11
N LEU A 160 -20.30 -18.41 -4.84
CA LEU A 160 -19.77 -19.30 -5.88
C LEU A 160 -20.86 -19.68 -6.88
N GLU A 161 -22.08 -19.95 -6.40
CA GLU A 161 -23.21 -20.24 -7.26
C GLU A 161 -23.49 -19.10 -8.26
N LYS A 162 -23.55 -17.85 -7.77
CA LYS A 162 -23.76 -16.67 -8.63
C LYS A 162 -22.63 -16.46 -9.62
N VAL A 163 -21.37 -16.60 -9.17
CA VAL A 163 -20.20 -16.44 -10.03
C VAL A 163 -20.16 -17.50 -11.12
N SER A 164 -20.64 -18.71 -10.84
CA SER A 164 -20.65 -19.81 -11.82
C SER A 164 -21.60 -19.61 -13.02
N ASP A 165 -22.50 -18.62 -12.95
CA ASP A 165 -23.36 -18.23 -14.06
C ASP A 165 -22.64 -17.39 -15.13
N LEU A 166 -21.47 -16.84 -14.80
CA LEU A 166 -20.61 -16.13 -15.74
C LEU A 166 -20.21 -17.00 -16.94
N SER A 167 -19.84 -16.35 -18.03
CA SER A 167 -19.21 -17.03 -19.18
C SER A 167 -17.80 -17.50 -18.84
N ALA A 168 -17.25 -18.44 -19.61
CA ALA A 168 -15.89 -18.96 -19.38
C ALA A 168 -14.83 -17.84 -19.37
N ALA A 169 -14.91 -16.90 -20.33
CA ALA A 169 -14.01 -15.75 -20.38
C ALA A 169 -14.18 -14.79 -19.19
N GLU A 170 -15.40 -14.58 -18.70
CA GLU A 170 -15.66 -13.78 -17.50
C GLU A 170 -15.15 -14.50 -16.23
N LEU A 171 -15.26 -15.83 -16.16
CA LEU A 171 -14.71 -16.64 -15.08
C LEU A 171 -13.18 -16.63 -15.06
N GLU A 172 -12.54 -16.73 -16.22
CA GLU A 172 -11.09 -16.62 -16.36
C GLU A 172 -10.60 -15.25 -15.87
N LYS A 173 -11.28 -14.17 -16.29
CA LYS A 173 -10.99 -12.83 -15.78
C LYS A 173 -11.19 -12.72 -14.27
N PHE A 174 -12.33 -13.18 -13.78
CA PHE A 174 -12.70 -13.09 -12.37
C PHE A 174 -11.73 -13.87 -11.48
N SER A 175 -11.39 -15.11 -11.82
CA SER A 175 -10.45 -15.96 -11.06
C SER A 175 -8.98 -15.49 -11.11
N THR A 176 -8.66 -14.60 -12.03
CA THR A 176 -7.37 -13.90 -12.12
C THR A 176 -7.27 -12.72 -11.16
N LEU A 177 -8.36 -12.27 -10.55
CA LEU A 177 -8.32 -11.22 -9.53
C LEU A 177 -7.73 -11.71 -8.21
N ASN A 178 -7.34 -10.78 -7.33
CA ASN A 178 -6.87 -11.13 -5.99
C ASN A 178 -8.03 -11.58 -5.08
N ARG A 179 -7.73 -12.29 -3.99
CA ARG A 179 -8.76 -12.86 -3.09
C ARG A 179 -9.70 -11.82 -2.52
N ALA A 180 -9.18 -10.66 -2.12
CA ALA A 180 -10.00 -9.58 -1.58
C ALA A 180 -10.99 -9.02 -2.62
N ARG A 181 -10.54 -8.79 -3.85
CA ARG A 181 -11.35 -8.29 -4.96
C ARG A 181 -12.39 -9.31 -5.42
N LEU A 182 -12.03 -10.60 -5.45
CA LEU A 182 -12.95 -11.72 -5.65
C LEU A 182 -14.13 -11.65 -4.67
N LYS A 183 -13.82 -11.53 -3.36
CA LYS A 183 -14.83 -11.43 -2.30
C LYS A 183 -15.68 -10.16 -2.40
N GLU A 184 -15.10 -9.05 -2.86
CA GLU A 184 -15.81 -7.78 -3.05
C GLU A 184 -16.80 -7.88 -4.21
N LEU A 185 -16.32 -8.27 -5.39
CA LEU A 185 -17.12 -8.38 -6.61
C LEU A 185 -18.20 -9.45 -6.51
N ALA A 186 -17.94 -10.55 -5.79
CA ALA A 186 -18.95 -11.59 -5.54
C ALA A 186 -20.17 -11.11 -4.72
N LYS A 187 -20.09 -9.94 -4.07
CA LYS A 187 -21.23 -9.32 -3.36
C LYS A 187 -22.15 -8.54 -4.30
N LEU A 188 -21.69 -8.21 -5.51
CA LEU A 188 -22.47 -7.45 -6.48
C LEU A 188 -23.53 -8.32 -7.16
N ASP A 189 -24.56 -7.68 -7.70
CA ASP A 189 -25.50 -8.34 -8.60
C ASP A 189 -24.82 -8.70 -9.93
N GLU A 190 -25.35 -9.72 -10.61
CA GLU A 190 -24.78 -10.26 -11.86
C GLU A 190 -24.55 -9.17 -12.93
N LYS A 191 -25.46 -8.20 -13.04
CA LYS A 191 -25.36 -7.13 -14.04
C LYS A 191 -24.18 -6.20 -13.73
N ARG A 192 -24.04 -5.79 -12.46
CA ARG A 192 -22.89 -4.96 -12.04
C ARG A 192 -21.59 -5.73 -12.09
N LEU A 193 -21.57 -6.98 -11.65
CA LEU A 193 -20.39 -7.86 -11.73
C LEU A 193 -19.85 -7.95 -13.16
N LYS A 194 -20.74 -8.19 -14.15
CA LYS A 194 -20.35 -8.23 -15.56
C LYS A 194 -19.87 -6.88 -16.10
N ALA A 195 -20.41 -5.77 -15.60
CA ALA A 195 -19.95 -4.44 -15.98
C ALA A 195 -18.53 -4.17 -15.45
N GLU A 196 -18.29 -4.46 -14.17
CA GLU A 196 -16.97 -4.35 -13.52
C GLU A 196 -15.93 -5.24 -14.23
N LEU A 197 -16.26 -6.50 -14.52
CA LEU A 197 -15.36 -7.41 -15.24
C LEU A 197 -15.02 -6.98 -16.67
N LYS A 198 -15.89 -6.18 -17.30
CA LYS A 198 -15.62 -5.60 -18.63
C LYS A 198 -14.65 -4.41 -18.54
N ALA A 199 -14.75 -3.62 -17.47
CA ALA A 199 -13.84 -2.51 -17.21
C ALA A 199 -12.43 -2.99 -16.80
N ILE A 200 -12.32 -4.20 -16.25
CA ILE A 200 -11.03 -4.76 -15.84
C ILE A 200 -10.21 -5.24 -17.05
N SER A 201 -8.99 -4.69 -17.15
CA SER A 201 -7.93 -5.16 -18.02
C SER A 201 -7.00 -6.13 -17.28
N ILE A 202 -6.54 -7.18 -17.97
CA ILE A 202 -5.60 -8.16 -17.42
C ILE A 202 -4.32 -8.10 -18.23
N VAL A 203 -3.20 -7.93 -17.54
CA VAL A 203 -1.87 -7.85 -18.14
C VAL A 203 -1.04 -9.01 -17.63
N ARG A 204 -0.31 -9.67 -18.53
CA ARG A 204 0.70 -10.67 -18.18
C ARG A 204 2.00 -9.98 -17.82
N VAL A 205 2.49 -10.23 -16.61
CA VAL A 205 3.74 -9.64 -16.12
C VAL A 205 4.65 -10.69 -15.52
N LYS A 206 5.95 -10.57 -15.82
CA LYS A 206 7.00 -11.39 -15.19
C LYS A 206 7.36 -10.84 -13.81
N ASN A 207 7.57 -9.53 -13.81
CA ASN A 207 8.03 -8.76 -12.68
C ASN A 207 7.11 -7.57 -12.51
N ALA A 208 6.99 -7.10 -11.27
CA ALA A 208 6.16 -5.96 -10.94
C ALA A 208 6.67 -4.65 -11.56
N GLU A 209 7.94 -4.60 -11.97
CA GLU A 209 8.53 -3.48 -12.71
C GLU A 209 7.84 -3.28 -14.08
N ASN A 210 7.26 -4.34 -14.66
CA ASN A 210 6.45 -4.22 -15.89
C ASN A 210 5.12 -3.47 -15.66
N LEU A 211 4.75 -3.18 -14.41
CA LEU A 211 3.58 -2.39 -14.04
C LEU A 211 3.95 -0.94 -13.72
N ASP A 212 5.23 -0.58 -13.75
CA ASP A 212 5.64 0.81 -13.61
C ASP A 212 5.13 1.61 -14.83
N ARG A 213 4.71 2.86 -14.60
CA ARG A 213 4.11 3.72 -15.65
C ARG A 213 5.13 4.14 -16.71
N ARG A 214 6.42 4.06 -16.39
CA ARG A 214 7.53 4.45 -17.27
C ARG A 214 8.64 3.43 -17.22
N ASP A 215 9.12 3.07 -18.40
CA ASP A 215 10.39 2.36 -18.56
C ASP A 215 11.54 3.39 -18.57
N ILE A 216 12.23 3.53 -17.43
CA ILE A 216 13.41 4.37 -17.30
C ILE A 216 14.63 3.46 -17.38
N SER A 217 15.44 3.63 -18.43
CA SER A 217 16.69 2.87 -18.55
C SER A 217 17.54 3.01 -17.27
N GLU A 218 18.20 1.92 -16.83
CA GLU A 218 19.01 1.94 -15.61
C GLU A 218 20.04 3.07 -15.59
N ALA A 219 20.62 3.40 -16.75
CA ALA A 219 21.59 4.49 -16.90
C ALA A 219 20.95 5.85 -16.60
N MET A 220 19.74 6.09 -17.12
CA MET A 220 18.99 7.31 -16.83
C MET A 220 18.55 7.34 -15.36
N LEU A 221 18.09 6.22 -14.81
CA LEU A 221 17.70 6.15 -13.40
C LEU A 221 18.87 6.50 -12.47
N ARG A 222 20.08 6.01 -12.77
CA ARG A 222 21.31 6.39 -12.04
C ARG A 222 21.60 7.88 -12.16
N GLN A 223 21.54 8.44 -13.37
CA GLN A 223 21.75 9.87 -13.58
C GLN A 223 20.74 10.72 -12.80
N VAL A 224 19.48 10.31 -12.75
CA VAL A 224 18.44 11.04 -12.03
C VAL A 224 18.64 10.91 -10.51
N LYS A 225 19.07 9.74 -10.00
CA LYS A 225 19.46 9.56 -8.60
C LYS A 225 20.64 10.45 -8.21
N ASP A 226 21.67 10.52 -9.04
CA ASP A 226 22.82 11.40 -8.79
C ASP A 226 22.39 12.88 -8.76
N LYS A 227 21.48 13.29 -9.66
CA LYS A 227 20.89 14.63 -9.64
C LYS A 227 20.11 14.88 -8.35
N PHE A 228 19.34 13.91 -7.86
CA PHE A 228 18.61 14.02 -6.61
C PHE A 228 19.55 14.17 -5.41
N GLU A 229 20.57 13.33 -5.30
CA GLU A 229 21.55 13.42 -4.20
C GLU A 229 22.32 14.74 -4.23
N LYS A 230 22.69 15.22 -5.42
CA LYS A 230 23.29 16.54 -5.58
C LYS A 230 22.35 17.67 -5.13
N ALA A 231 21.10 17.67 -5.61
CA ALA A 231 20.11 18.69 -5.23
C ALA A 231 19.78 18.64 -3.73
N LYS A 232 19.84 17.45 -3.12
CA LYS A 232 19.70 17.28 -1.67
C LYS A 232 20.86 17.91 -0.91
N GLN A 233 22.11 17.68 -1.36
CA GLN A 233 23.28 18.31 -0.77
C GLN A 233 23.21 19.84 -0.88
N GLU A 234 22.89 20.37 -2.06
CA GLU A 234 22.74 21.82 -2.29
C GLU A 234 21.64 22.43 -1.39
N PHE A 235 20.56 21.69 -1.12
CA PHE A 235 19.53 22.10 -0.18
C PHE A 235 20.01 22.13 1.28
N ASP A 236 20.78 21.13 1.70
CA ASP A 236 21.33 21.07 3.05
C ASP A 236 22.38 22.19 3.27
N ASP A 237 23.26 22.43 2.29
CA ASP A 237 24.24 23.52 2.31
C ASP A 237 23.55 24.88 2.40
N ALA A 238 22.56 25.15 1.52
CA ALA A 238 21.81 26.41 1.55
C ALA A 238 21.08 26.64 2.88
N LYS A 239 20.63 25.57 3.54
CA LYS A 239 19.95 25.65 4.85
C LYS A 239 20.93 26.05 5.96
N ASP A 240 22.17 25.59 5.89
CA ASP A 240 23.21 25.97 6.86
C ASP A 240 23.66 27.42 6.65
N GLU A 241 23.88 27.84 5.40
CA GLU A 241 24.18 29.25 5.07
C GLU A 241 23.05 30.20 5.51
N LEU A 242 21.78 29.81 5.34
CA LEU A 242 20.64 30.59 5.83
C LEU A 242 20.64 30.76 7.36
N LYS A 243 21.09 29.76 8.13
CA LYS A 243 21.21 29.86 9.59
C LYS A 243 22.29 30.89 9.96
N GLU A 244 23.43 30.86 9.29
CA GLU A 244 24.52 31.81 9.52
C GLU A 244 24.09 33.25 9.19
N ALA A 245 23.47 33.45 8.03
CA ALA A 245 22.94 34.75 7.61
C ALA A 245 21.89 35.29 8.61
N ARG A 246 21.07 34.40 9.20
CA ARG A 246 20.08 34.77 10.22
C ARG A 246 20.72 35.27 11.51
N GLU A 247 21.77 34.62 12.00
CA GLU A 247 22.47 35.06 13.22
C GLU A 247 23.24 36.36 12.96
N ALA A 248 23.91 36.51 11.81
CA ALA A 248 24.58 37.76 11.44
C ALA A 248 23.61 38.96 11.42
N LEU A 249 22.43 38.78 10.82
CA LEU A 249 21.37 39.80 10.81
C LEU A 249 20.88 40.15 12.22
N LYS A 250 20.77 39.15 13.10
CA LYS A 250 20.34 39.35 14.49
C LYS A 250 21.38 40.13 15.28
N ASP A 251 22.67 39.82 15.11
CA ASP A 251 23.77 40.52 15.76
C ASP A 251 23.89 41.98 15.32
N ALA A 252 23.75 42.25 14.02
CA ALA A 252 23.76 43.63 13.52
C ALA A 252 22.59 44.46 14.08
N LYS A 253 21.40 43.87 14.21
CA LYS A 253 20.25 44.51 14.86
C LYS A 253 20.51 44.81 16.34
N GLN A 254 21.18 43.92 17.06
CA GLN A 254 21.54 44.13 18.47
C GLN A 254 22.56 45.27 18.63
N LYS A 255 23.54 45.34 17.73
CA LYS A 255 24.56 46.39 17.70
C LYS A 255 24.02 47.74 17.21
N ARG A 256 22.79 47.77 16.66
CA ARG A 256 22.14 48.96 16.05
C ARG A 256 22.96 49.57 14.92
N ASP A 257 23.71 48.75 14.19
CA ASP A 257 24.44 49.17 13.00
C ASP A 257 23.49 49.12 11.79
N GLU A 258 23.05 50.29 11.32
CA GLU A 258 22.05 50.39 10.25
C GLU A 258 22.58 49.90 8.90
N ASN A 259 23.86 50.13 8.61
CA ASN A 259 24.48 49.71 7.36
C ASN A 259 24.66 48.19 7.34
N ALA A 260 25.23 47.61 8.40
CA ALA A 260 25.37 46.16 8.53
C ALA A 260 24.00 45.46 8.57
N THR A 261 22.99 46.08 9.18
CA THR A 261 21.62 45.54 9.20
C THR A 261 21.02 45.47 7.79
N LEU A 262 21.31 46.45 6.93
CA LEU A 262 20.82 46.47 5.54
C LEU A 262 21.48 45.35 4.73
N GLU A 263 22.80 45.24 4.80
CA GLU A 263 23.59 44.21 4.11
C GLU A 263 23.17 42.80 4.54
N HIS A 264 23.18 42.50 5.84
CA HIS A 264 22.77 41.18 6.32
C HIS A 264 21.29 40.87 6.10
N ALA A 265 20.42 41.88 5.98
CA ALA A 265 19.02 41.66 5.61
C ALA A 265 18.90 41.21 4.16
N LYS A 266 19.72 41.79 3.27
CA LYS A 266 19.83 41.39 1.88
C LYS A 266 20.35 39.96 1.79
N ASP A 267 21.47 39.66 2.45
CA ASP A 267 22.05 38.31 2.48
C ASP A 267 21.04 37.28 2.98
N TYR A 268 20.36 37.56 4.10
CA TYR A 268 19.34 36.66 4.63
C TYR A 268 18.21 36.35 3.63
N LEU A 269 17.75 37.34 2.87
CA LEU A 269 16.71 37.14 1.86
C LEU A 269 17.23 36.36 0.65
N LEU A 270 18.48 36.58 0.22
CA LEU A 270 19.10 35.82 -0.86
C LEU A 270 19.23 34.35 -0.50
N HIS A 271 19.79 34.03 0.67
CA HIS A 271 19.88 32.65 1.16
C HIS A 271 18.49 32.03 1.40
N THR A 272 17.50 32.83 1.79
CA THR A 272 16.11 32.35 1.87
C THR A 272 15.60 31.94 0.48
N ALA A 273 15.84 32.74 -0.55
CA ALA A 273 15.47 32.40 -1.93
C ALA A 273 16.20 31.14 -2.41
N ASP A 274 17.49 31.00 -2.10
CA ASP A 274 18.31 29.85 -2.48
C ASP A 274 17.82 28.55 -1.83
N VAL A 275 17.45 28.56 -0.54
CA VAL A 275 16.82 27.40 0.13
C VAL A 275 15.50 27.01 -0.54
N LEU A 276 14.71 27.99 -1.01
CA LEU A 276 13.45 27.69 -1.71
C LEU A 276 13.69 27.08 -3.09
N ILE A 277 14.66 27.60 -3.84
CA ILE A 277 15.03 27.08 -5.16
C ILE A 277 15.57 25.67 -5.03
N SER A 278 16.54 25.42 -4.14
CA SER A 278 17.14 24.09 -3.95
C SER A 278 16.13 23.06 -3.44
N HIS A 279 15.16 23.46 -2.59
CA HIS A 279 14.07 22.55 -2.21
C HIS A 279 13.21 22.16 -3.41
N LEU A 280 12.89 23.11 -4.28
CA LEU A 280 12.12 22.85 -5.50
C LEU A 280 12.89 21.99 -6.50
N GLU A 281 14.20 22.20 -6.64
CA GLU A 281 15.07 21.38 -7.48
C GLU A 281 15.18 19.95 -6.95
N LYS A 282 15.32 19.78 -5.62
CA LYS A 282 15.26 18.47 -4.96
C LYS A 282 13.93 17.76 -5.26
N LEU A 283 12.83 18.49 -5.19
CA LEU A 283 11.49 17.96 -5.50
C LEU A 283 11.36 17.59 -6.99
N LYS A 284 11.84 18.44 -7.89
CA LYS A 284 11.89 18.19 -9.34
C LYS A 284 12.67 16.92 -9.66
N ALA A 285 13.86 16.76 -9.08
CA ALA A 285 14.67 15.56 -9.26
C ALA A 285 13.94 14.31 -8.76
N LYS A 286 13.22 14.41 -7.64
CA LYS A 286 12.43 13.29 -7.10
C LYS A 286 11.24 12.91 -7.98
N VAL A 287 10.58 13.88 -8.61
CA VAL A 287 9.52 13.62 -9.61
C VAL A 287 10.10 12.87 -10.80
N GLN A 288 11.25 13.33 -11.32
CA GLN A 288 11.91 12.70 -12.47
C GLN A 288 12.41 11.29 -12.17
N GLU A 289 12.78 11.01 -10.91
CA GLU A 289 13.24 9.68 -10.47
C GLU A 289 12.10 8.65 -10.41
N SER A 290 10.85 9.10 -10.38
CA SER A 290 9.72 8.20 -10.16
C SER A 290 9.28 7.51 -11.44
N GLU A 291 9.40 6.19 -11.46
CA GLU A 291 8.89 5.30 -12.53
C GLU A 291 7.36 5.13 -12.47
N ASN A 292 6.75 5.47 -11.33
CA ASN A 292 5.31 5.34 -11.08
C ASN A 292 4.52 6.64 -11.33
N ILE A 293 5.18 7.68 -11.84
CA ILE A 293 4.53 8.89 -12.33
C ILE A 293 4.56 8.81 -13.85
N ASP A 294 3.43 8.91 -14.53
CA ASP A 294 3.39 8.91 -16.00
C ASP A 294 4.09 10.15 -16.58
N ALA A 295 4.53 10.06 -17.84
CA ALA A 295 5.34 11.09 -18.47
C ALA A 295 4.60 12.44 -18.62
N GLU A 296 3.28 12.42 -18.77
CA GLU A 296 2.48 13.64 -18.89
C GLU A 296 2.38 14.36 -17.55
N LEU A 297 2.06 13.63 -16.49
CA LEU A 297 2.00 14.14 -15.12
C LEU A 297 3.37 14.62 -14.65
N GLU A 298 4.44 13.88 -14.97
CA GLU A 298 5.83 14.29 -14.72
C GLU A 298 6.10 15.66 -15.36
N ALA A 299 5.86 15.79 -16.67
CA ALA A 299 6.09 17.02 -17.42
C ALA A 299 5.31 18.20 -16.81
N LYS A 300 4.04 17.97 -16.43
CA LYS A 300 3.21 18.99 -15.78
C LYS A 300 3.76 19.42 -14.43
N MET A 301 4.16 18.47 -13.58
CA MET A 301 4.75 18.77 -12.27
C MET A 301 6.08 19.52 -12.41
N VAL A 302 6.93 19.10 -13.35
CA VAL A 302 8.22 19.75 -13.63
C VAL A 302 8.00 21.18 -14.13
N ALA A 303 7.07 21.41 -15.06
CA ALA A 303 6.76 22.74 -15.56
C ALA A 303 6.21 23.66 -14.47
N GLU A 304 5.33 23.17 -13.59
CA GLU A 304 4.85 23.93 -12.44
C GLU A 304 6.00 24.33 -11.51
N ILE A 305 6.92 23.39 -11.20
CA ILE A 305 8.08 23.66 -10.35
C ILE A 305 9.02 24.68 -10.99
N ASP A 306 9.32 24.56 -12.28
CA ASP A 306 10.19 25.49 -13.00
C ASP A 306 9.62 26.91 -13.05
N ALA A 307 8.30 27.05 -13.20
CA ALA A 307 7.62 28.33 -13.09
C ALA A 307 7.77 28.94 -11.68
N GLN A 308 7.68 28.13 -10.61
CA GLN A 308 7.89 28.62 -9.25
C GLN A 308 9.34 29.07 -9.02
N ILE A 309 10.32 28.34 -9.54
CA ILE A 309 11.76 28.69 -9.48
C ILE A 309 12.00 30.01 -10.21
N ALA A 310 11.45 30.19 -11.42
CA ALA A 310 11.59 31.42 -12.19
C ALA A 310 11.05 32.65 -11.43
N GLU A 311 9.88 32.54 -10.79
CA GLU A 311 9.33 33.61 -9.96
C GLU A 311 10.22 33.93 -8.74
N ILE A 312 10.79 32.93 -8.08
CA ILE A 312 11.70 33.16 -6.94
C ILE A 312 12.99 33.84 -7.43
N ASN A 313 13.55 33.44 -8.56
CA ASN A 313 14.72 34.09 -9.16
C ASN A 313 14.46 35.55 -9.52
N SER A 314 13.26 35.89 -10.00
CA SER A 314 12.87 37.28 -10.21
C SER A 314 12.87 38.08 -8.91
N ILE A 315 12.34 37.52 -7.81
CA ILE A 315 12.37 38.17 -6.49
C ILE A 315 13.81 38.28 -5.97
N LYS A 316 14.64 37.25 -6.18
CA LYS A 316 16.06 37.26 -5.83
C LYS A 316 16.80 38.43 -6.51
N ALA A 317 16.58 38.63 -7.81
CA ALA A 317 17.15 39.77 -8.55
C ALA A 317 16.68 41.13 -8.00
N GLU A 318 15.42 41.25 -7.55
CA GLU A 318 14.94 42.47 -6.87
C GLU A 318 15.66 42.72 -5.53
N VAL A 319 15.93 41.65 -4.77
CA VAL A 319 16.72 41.73 -3.52
C VAL A 319 18.15 42.17 -3.84
N GLU A 320 18.79 41.62 -4.88
CA GLU A 320 20.13 41.98 -5.33
C GLU A 320 20.24 43.44 -5.79
N ALA A 321 19.21 43.96 -6.46
CA ALA A 321 19.15 45.34 -6.92
C ALA A 321 18.78 46.35 -5.82
N ALA A 322 18.25 45.89 -4.67
CA ALA A 322 17.81 46.77 -3.60
C ALA A 322 19.00 47.51 -2.95
N THR A 323 18.89 48.84 -2.87
CA THR A 323 19.87 49.73 -2.23
C THR A 323 19.30 50.43 -1.01
N THR A 324 17.98 50.36 -0.79
CA THR A 324 17.29 51.01 0.34
C THR A 324 16.53 50.02 1.21
N LYS A 325 16.29 50.41 2.46
CA LYS A 325 15.55 49.61 3.44
C LYS A 325 14.11 49.34 2.99
N GLU A 326 13.49 50.29 2.30
CA GLU A 326 12.14 50.20 1.78
C GLU A 326 12.05 49.15 0.66
N GLN A 327 13.02 49.16 -0.27
CA GLN A 327 13.12 48.16 -1.33
C GLN A 327 13.33 46.75 -0.77
N ILE A 328 14.22 46.59 0.21
CA ILE A 328 14.44 45.29 0.89
C ILE A 328 13.15 44.82 1.59
N LYS A 329 12.42 45.70 2.27
CA LYS A 329 11.15 45.36 2.91
C LYS A 329 10.09 44.92 1.89
N GLU A 330 10.04 45.56 0.73
CA GLU A 330 9.10 45.21 -0.32
C GLU A 330 9.42 43.85 -0.94
N ALA A 331 10.69 43.60 -1.28
CA ALA A 331 11.16 42.31 -1.76
C ALA A 331 10.93 41.19 -0.72
N ALA A 332 11.18 41.46 0.56
CA ALA A 332 10.88 40.53 1.66
C ALA A 332 9.38 40.18 1.74
N LYS A 333 8.48 41.15 1.54
CA LYS A 333 7.04 40.91 1.51
C LYS A 333 6.66 40.02 0.33
N LYS A 334 7.20 40.28 -0.86
CA LYS A 334 6.97 39.46 -2.05
C LYS A 334 7.46 38.02 -1.82
N LEU A 335 8.69 37.85 -1.34
CA LEU A 335 9.27 36.53 -1.04
C LEU A 335 8.44 35.77 0.00
N ARG A 336 8.00 36.45 1.07
CA ARG A 336 7.14 35.84 2.11
C ARG A 336 5.78 35.43 1.55
N ALA A 337 5.15 36.26 0.73
CA ALA A 337 3.88 35.93 0.09
C ALA A 337 4.03 34.71 -0.84
N LYS A 338 5.13 34.67 -1.62
CA LYS A 338 5.48 33.54 -2.47
C LYS A 338 5.68 32.27 -1.65
N TRP A 339 6.48 32.32 -0.59
CA TRP A 339 6.70 31.19 0.32
C TRP A 339 5.41 30.63 0.90
N ASN A 340 4.52 31.49 1.40
CA ASN A 340 3.26 31.04 1.99
C ASN A 340 2.42 30.23 1.00
N ARG A 341 2.36 30.64 -0.27
CA ARG A 341 1.68 29.89 -1.34
C ARG A 341 2.43 28.60 -1.68
N LEU A 342 3.75 28.72 -1.85
CA LEU A 342 4.62 27.65 -2.27
C LEU A 342 4.63 26.47 -1.29
N LYS A 343 4.57 26.73 0.02
CA LYS A 343 4.52 25.68 1.06
C LYS A 343 3.42 24.65 0.79
N HIS A 344 2.25 25.08 0.33
CA HIS A 344 1.13 24.20 0.04
C HIS A 344 1.30 23.45 -1.28
N VAL A 345 1.91 24.11 -2.27
CA VAL A 345 2.24 23.50 -3.56
C VAL A 345 3.32 22.42 -3.40
N ILE A 346 4.40 22.71 -2.67
CA ILE A 346 5.44 21.73 -2.31
C ILE A 346 4.79 20.53 -1.63
N LYS A 347 3.95 20.76 -0.63
CA LYS A 347 3.24 19.69 0.07
C LYS A 347 2.43 18.82 -0.90
N LEU A 348 1.63 19.45 -1.77
CA LEU A 348 0.83 18.74 -2.77
C LEU A 348 1.68 17.84 -3.67
N HIS A 349 2.77 18.36 -4.22
CA HIS A 349 3.67 17.57 -5.07
C HIS A 349 4.36 16.44 -4.30
N THR A 350 4.77 16.68 -3.04
CA THR A 350 5.31 15.63 -2.17
C THR A 350 4.30 14.51 -1.95
N GLU A 351 3.02 14.82 -1.67
CA GLU A 351 1.99 13.79 -1.52
C GLU A 351 1.76 12.99 -2.80
N ARG A 352 1.89 13.60 -3.98
CA ARG A 352 1.81 12.89 -5.27
C ARG A 352 2.94 11.91 -5.48
N ILE A 353 4.17 12.32 -5.17
CA ILE A 353 5.34 11.43 -5.24
C ILE A 353 5.16 10.25 -4.27
N ILE A 354 4.64 10.51 -3.07
CA ILE A 354 4.34 9.44 -2.10
C ILE A 354 3.23 8.53 -2.63
N SER A 355 2.17 9.09 -3.22
CA SER A 355 1.07 8.34 -3.82
C SER A 355 1.59 7.38 -4.90
N ALA A 356 2.35 7.88 -5.86
CA ALA A 356 2.96 7.07 -6.91
C ALA A 356 3.86 5.95 -6.35
N ARG A 357 4.62 6.23 -5.28
CA ARG A 357 5.40 5.17 -4.61
C ARG A 357 4.51 4.12 -3.95
N VAL A 358 3.41 4.53 -3.31
CA VAL A 358 2.45 3.61 -2.70
C VAL A 358 1.82 2.72 -3.78
N GLU A 359 1.46 3.29 -4.93
CA GLU A 359 0.96 2.56 -6.10
C GLU A 359 1.90 1.44 -6.53
N GLY A 360 3.18 1.76 -6.76
CA GLY A 360 4.17 0.76 -7.16
C GLY A 360 4.33 -0.38 -6.15
N ILE A 361 4.22 -0.09 -4.84
CA ILE A 361 4.27 -1.12 -3.79
C ILE A 361 2.98 -1.96 -3.77
N VAL A 362 1.81 -1.36 -3.97
CA VAL A 362 0.53 -2.10 -4.09
C VAL A 362 0.58 -3.04 -5.29
N ASN A 363 1.05 -2.58 -6.45
CA ASN A 363 1.20 -3.38 -7.67
C ASN A 363 2.14 -4.58 -7.44
N ARG A 364 3.27 -4.35 -6.75
CA ARG A 364 4.17 -5.44 -6.31
C ARG A 364 3.47 -6.45 -5.40
N GLY A 365 2.64 -5.98 -4.48
CA GLY A 365 1.84 -6.83 -3.59
C GLY A 365 0.88 -7.75 -4.36
N VAL A 366 0.21 -7.22 -5.40
CA VAL A 366 -0.71 -8.01 -6.24
C VAL A 366 0.04 -9.09 -7.02
N VAL A 367 1.16 -8.74 -7.67
CA VAL A 367 2.03 -9.71 -8.37
C VAL A 367 2.52 -10.80 -7.42
N LEU A 368 2.90 -10.41 -6.19
CA LEU A 368 3.43 -11.34 -5.21
C LEU A 368 2.39 -12.34 -4.72
N GLU A 369 1.13 -11.93 -4.55
CA GLU A 369 0.04 -12.87 -4.22
C GLU A 369 -0.08 -13.97 -5.27
N LYS A 370 0.03 -13.62 -6.55
CA LYS A 370 -0.02 -14.59 -7.65
C LYS A 370 1.18 -15.54 -7.65
N LYS A 371 2.38 -15.01 -7.37
CA LYS A 371 3.58 -15.84 -7.24
C LYS A 371 3.48 -16.80 -6.06
N LEU A 372 2.91 -16.37 -4.92
CA LEU A 372 2.67 -17.25 -3.78
C LEU A 372 1.71 -18.40 -4.14
N ASP A 373 0.64 -18.13 -4.89
CA ASP A 373 -0.27 -19.19 -5.33
C ASP A 373 0.43 -20.22 -6.22
N HIS A 374 1.32 -19.78 -7.12
CA HIS A 374 2.10 -20.67 -7.96
C HIS A 374 3.04 -21.56 -7.13
N ILE A 375 3.75 -20.96 -6.17
CA ILE A 375 4.68 -21.67 -5.28
C ILE A 375 3.93 -22.72 -4.45
N LEU A 376 2.73 -22.40 -3.96
CA LEU A 376 1.91 -23.34 -3.19
C LEU A 376 1.34 -24.46 -4.05
N ALA A 377 0.96 -24.17 -5.30
CA ALA A 377 0.57 -25.20 -6.25
C ALA A 377 1.73 -26.17 -6.52
N GLU A 378 2.94 -25.66 -6.78
CA GLU A 378 4.13 -26.48 -7.01
C GLU A 378 4.52 -27.30 -5.76
N ALA A 379 4.43 -26.72 -4.57
CA ALA A 379 4.67 -27.43 -3.31
C ALA A 379 3.67 -28.59 -3.13
N LYS A 380 2.38 -28.36 -3.42
CA LYS A 380 1.33 -29.38 -3.36
C LYS A 380 1.55 -30.50 -4.37
N GLU A 381 2.02 -30.20 -5.57
CA GLU A 381 2.41 -31.21 -6.57
C GLU A 381 3.58 -32.08 -6.11
N LYS A 382 4.51 -31.52 -5.34
CA LYS A 382 5.61 -32.25 -4.67
C LYS A 382 5.14 -33.02 -3.42
N GLY A 383 3.85 -32.97 -3.08
CA GLY A 383 3.29 -33.61 -1.89
C GLY A 383 3.62 -32.89 -0.59
N ILE A 384 4.01 -31.62 -0.65
CA ILE A 384 4.31 -30.78 0.50
C ILE A 384 3.09 -29.91 0.78
N GLU A 385 2.43 -30.17 1.90
CA GLU A 385 1.27 -29.39 2.35
C GLU A 385 1.74 -28.25 3.26
N VAL A 386 1.37 -27.01 2.90
CA VAL A 386 1.69 -25.80 3.67
C VAL A 386 0.39 -25.08 4.01
N ASP A 387 0.04 -25.01 5.30
CA ASP A 387 -1.15 -24.32 5.76
C ASP A 387 -0.88 -22.82 6.00
N VAL A 388 -1.12 -22.03 4.94
CA VAL A 388 -0.97 -20.57 4.90
C VAL A 388 -2.20 -19.86 4.31
N SER A 389 -3.30 -20.57 4.12
CA SER A 389 -4.49 -20.06 3.43
C SER A 389 -5.07 -18.82 4.11
N ALA A 390 -5.15 -18.83 5.44
CA ALA A 390 -5.66 -17.72 6.24
C ALA A 390 -4.75 -16.48 6.14
N GLU A 391 -3.43 -16.67 6.20
CA GLU A 391 -2.44 -15.60 6.08
C GLU A 391 -2.47 -14.96 4.70
N ILE A 392 -2.64 -15.75 3.62
CA ILE A 392 -2.72 -15.19 2.27
C ILE A 392 -3.99 -14.38 2.09
N SER A 393 -5.12 -14.84 2.65
CA SER A 393 -6.35 -14.04 2.68
C SER A 393 -6.11 -12.71 3.43
N ALA A 394 -5.47 -12.75 4.60
CA ALA A 394 -5.17 -11.55 5.37
C ALA A 394 -4.20 -10.60 4.62
N PHE A 395 -3.19 -11.15 3.93
CA PHE A 395 -2.29 -10.40 3.05
C PHE A 395 -3.06 -9.68 1.94
N SER A 396 -3.92 -10.41 1.23
CA SER A 396 -4.73 -9.86 0.13
C SER A 396 -5.65 -8.74 0.61
N GLU A 397 -6.26 -8.89 1.79
CA GLU A 397 -7.12 -7.87 2.40
C GLU A 397 -6.33 -6.59 2.77
N LYS A 398 -5.09 -6.73 3.23
CA LYS A 398 -4.21 -5.58 3.50
C LYS A 398 -3.77 -4.86 2.23
N ILE A 399 -3.43 -5.59 1.16
CA ILE A 399 -3.12 -5.00 -0.15
C ILE A 399 -4.35 -4.28 -0.73
N ALA A 400 -5.54 -4.87 -0.64
CA ALA A 400 -6.78 -4.24 -1.08
C ALA A 400 -7.10 -2.96 -0.28
N THR A 401 -6.89 -2.98 1.04
CA THR A 401 -7.02 -1.79 1.89
C THR A 401 -6.05 -0.69 1.44
N ALA A 402 -4.79 -1.04 1.16
CA ALA A 402 -3.80 -0.09 0.67
C ALA A 402 -4.21 0.50 -0.69
N LYS A 403 -4.72 -0.32 -1.61
CA LYS A 403 -5.22 0.10 -2.93
C LYS A 403 -6.39 1.08 -2.80
N ASP A 404 -7.39 0.77 -1.98
CA ASP A 404 -8.55 1.64 -1.74
C ASP A 404 -8.14 3.01 -1.16
N LYS A 405 -7.29 3.01 -0.13
CA LYS A 405 -6.78 4.24 0.48
C LYS A 405 -5.93 5.06 -0.48
N HIS A 406 -5.14 4.40 -1.32
CA HIS A 406 -4.39 5.03 -2.39
C HIS A 406 -5.32 5.74 -3.40
N LYS A 407 -6.36 5.06 -3.89
CA LYS A 407 -7.35 5.65 -4.81
C LYS A 407 -8.05 6.86 -4.21
N GLN A 408 -8.47 6.76 -2.95
CA GLN A 408 -9.08 7.89 -2.25
C GLN A 408 -8.11 9.07 -2.15
N ALA A 409 -6.83 8.82 -1.89
CA ALA A 409 -5.81 9.87 -1.86
C ALA A 409 -5.60 10.50 -3.26
N GLN A 410 -5.49 9.68 -4.31
CA GLN A 410 -5.38 10.16 -5.69
C GLN A 410 -6.56 11.05 -6.08
N ALA A 411 -7.79 10.63 -5.78
CA ALA A 411 -8.99 11.42 -6.05
C ALA A 411 -8.94 12.80 -5.36
N LYS A 412 -8.47 12.86 -4.11
CA LYS A 412 -8.26 14.13 -3.39
C LYS A 412 -7.19 15.01 -4.06
N LEU A 413 -6.09 14.42 -4.52
CA LEU A 413 -4.99 15.13 -5.19
C LEU A 413 -5.34 15.59 -6.61
N ALA A 414 -6.19 14.84 -7.31
CA ALA A 414 -6.69 15.15 -8.65
C ALA A 414 -7.69 16.31 -8.62
N ALA A 415 -8.64 16.30 -7.68
CA ALA A 415 -9.63 17.36 -7.51
C ALA A 415 -8.98 18.76 -7.37
N VAL A 416 -7.86 18.86 -6.66
CA VAL A 416 -7.12 20.13 -6.51
C VAL A 416 -6.51 20.60 -7.83
N MET A 417 -6.07 19.68 -8.69
CA MET A 417 -5.46 20.05 -9.97
C MET A 417 -6.49 20.60 -10.96
N GLY A 418 -7.69 20.00 -10.98
CA GLY A 418 -8.81 20.56 -11.75
C GLY A 418 -9.18 21.98 -11.30
N LEU A 419 -9.11 22.25 -9.99
CA LEU A 419 -9.39 23.58 -9.42
C LEU A 419 -8.27 24.60 -9.64
N LYS A 420 -6.99 24.18 -9.77
CA LYS A 420 -5.88 25.10 -10.06
C LYS A 420 -6.02 25.79 -11.43
N ALA A 421 -6.66 25.15 -12.41
CA ALA A 421 -7.03 25.78 -13.67
C ALA A 421 -8.08 26.90 -13.50
N GLY A 422 -8.72 27.00 -12.32
CA GLY A 422 -9.82 27.94 -12.02
C GLY A 422 -9.67 28.76 -10.73
N ASN A 423 -8.44 28.99 -10.21
CA ASN A 423 -8.13 29.73 -8.97
C ASN A 423 -8.37 29.00 -7.62
N ALA A 424 -7.96 27.73 -7.48
CA ALA A 424 -7.92 27.07 -6.18
C ALA A 424 -7.24 27.94 -5.10
N THR A 425 -7.90 28.09 -3.95
CA THR A 425 -7.36 28.83 -2.82
C THR A 425 -6.25 28.02 -2.12
N SER A 426 -5.35 28.74 -1.44
CA SER A 426 -4.27 28.12 -0.65
C SER A 426 -4.79 27.16 0.44
N GLU A 427 -6.00 27.41 0.95
CA GLU A 427 -6.64 26.61 1.99
C GLU A 427 -7.21 25.29 1.44
N GLU A 428 -7.83 25.33 0.26
CA GLU A 428 -8.33 24.12 -0.43
C GLU A 428 -7.18 23.17 -0.78
N ILE A 429 -6.07 23.71 -1.33
CA ILE A 429 -4.86 22.93 -1.62
C ILE A 429 -4.34 22.27 -0.34
N ARG A 430 -4.26 23.04 0.76
CA ARG A 430 -3.80 22.53 2.04
C ARG A 430 -4.68 21.38 2.55
N LYS A 431 -6.00 21.60 2.58
CA LYS A 431 -6.96 20.63 3.13
C LYS A 431 -6.90 19.32 2.36
N ALA A 432 -6.92 19.38 1.03
CA ALA A 432 -6.85 18.19 0.20
C ALA A 432 -5.50 17.46 0.34
N ALA A 433 -4.38 18.18 0.46
CA ALA A 433 -3.08 17.57 0.74
C ALA A 433 -3.02 16.93 2.14
N ASP A 434 -3.64 17.54 3.16
CA ASP A 434 -3.74 16.99 4.50
C ASP A 434 -4.59 15.70 4.52
N GLU A 435 -5.74 15.69 3.84
CA GLU A 435 -6.62 14.51 3.68
C GLU A 435 -5.93 13.39 2.91
N ALA A 436 -5.28 13.70 1.79
CA ALA A 436 -4.52 12.74 1.01
C ALA A 436 -3.37 12.12 1.82
N ASN A 437 -2.62 12.92 2.58
CA ASN A 437 -1.55 12.43 3.45
C ASN A 437 -2.07 11.43 4.49
N ALA A 438 -3.21 11.72 5.13
CA ALA A 438 -3.82 10.83 6.11
C ALA A 438 -4.16 9.47 5.49
N LEU A 439 -4.78 9.47 4.30
CA LEU A 439 -5.09 8.26 3.54
C LEU A 439 -3.81 7.50 3.14
N LEU A 440 -2.76 8.20 2.69
CA LEU A 440 -1.47 7.59 2.35
C LEU A 440 -0.73 7.02 3.57
N LYS A 441 -0.96 7.55 4.77
CA LYS A 441 -0.46 6.94 6.02
C LYS A 441 -1.18 5.63 6.31
N GLU A 442 -2.49 5.59 6.17
CA GLU A 442 -3.28 4.36 6.32
C GLU A 442 -2.86 3.31 5.28
N ALA A 443 -2.68 3.71 4.01
CA ALA A 443 -2.20 2.82 2.96
C ALA A 443 -0.82 2.23 3.29
N ARG A 444 0.14 3.07 3.73
CA ARG A 444 1.47 2.61 4.14
C ARG A 444 1.43 1.67 5.35
N GLN A 445 0.55 1.92 6.32
CA GLN A 445 0.39 1.02 7.46
C GLN A 445 -0.16 -0.33 7.00
N ALA A 446 -1.16 -0.34 6.11
CA ALA A 446 -1.69 -1.59 5.54
C ALA A 446 -0.62 -2.36 4.76
N ILE A 447 0.21 -1.68 3.96
CA ILE A 447 1.36 -2.30 3.28
C ILE A 447 2.35 -2.90 4.29
N LYS A 448 2.65 -2.18 5.38
CA LYS A 448 3.55 -2.69 6.43
C LYS A 448 2.98 -3.94 7.09
N ASP A 449 1.69 -3.95 7.40
CA ASP A 449 1.02 -5.14 7.95
C ASP A 449 1.06 -6.29 6.94
N ALA A 450 0.81 -6.04 5.66
CA ALA A 450 0.91 -7.04 4.60
C ALA A 450 2.32 -7.63 4.51
N HIS A 451 3.35 -6.81 4.65
CA HIS A 451 4.74 -7.26 4.67
C HIS A 451 5.05 -8.23 5.81
N ASP A 452 4.55 -7.92 7.01
CA ASP A 452 4.83 -8.76 8.17
C ASP A 452 4.10 -10.10 8.04
N ILE A 453 2.86 -10.12 7.52
CA ILE A 453 2.14 -11.35 7.15
C ILE A 453 2.91 -12.15 6.09
N LEU A 454 3.44 -11.47 5.07
CA LEU A 454 4.22 -12.10 4.00
C LEU A 454 5.47 -12.81 4.55
N LYS A 455 6.18 -12.20 5.51
CA LYS A 455 7.33 -12.85 6.16
C LYS A 455 6.91 -14.15 6.84
N ASP A 456 5.77 -14.14 7.52
CA ASP A 456 5.25 -15.33 8.21
C ASP A 456 4.90 -16.44 7.20
N ILE A 457 4.26 -16.10 6.08
CA ILE A 457 3.99 -17.03 4.97
C ILE A 457 5.31 -17.63 4.45
N ILE A 458 6.30 -16.80 4.17
CA ILE A 458 7.61 -17.24 3.66
C ILE A 458 8.31 -18.15 4.65
N ASN A 459 8.26 -17.84 5.95
CA ASN A 459 8.87 -18.67 6.98
C ASN A 459 8.20 -20.05 7.04
N LYS A 460 6.87 -20.11 7.04
CA LYS A 460 6.11 -21.37 6.99
C LYS A 460 6.42 -22.22 5.75
N ILE A 461 6.50 -21.59 4.58
CA ILE A 461 6.89 -22.28 3.34
C ILE A 461 8.31 -22.84 3.46
N LYS A 462 9.26 -22.08 4.01
CA LYS A 462 10.65 -22.53 4.19
C LYS A 462 10.80 -23.64 5.24
N GLU A 463 9.98 -23.62 6.29
CA GLU A 463 9.94 -24.68 7.30
C GLU A 463 9.44 -26.00 6.70
N ALA A 464 8.41 -25.94 5.86
CA ALA A 464 7.86 -27.12 5.17
C ALA A 464 8.72 -27.57 3.98
N ASN A 465 9.32 -26.63 3.25
CA ASN A 465 10.16 -26.87 2.08
C ASN A 465 11.40 -25.95 2.09
N PRO A 466 12.50 -26.37 2.72
CA PRO A 466 13.75 -25.60 2.77
C PRO A 466 14.38 -25.32 1.41
N GLU A 467 14.00 -26.08 0.37
CA GLU A 467 14.50 -25.95 -1.00
C GLU A 467 13.59 -25.11 -1.91
N ALA A 468 12.46 -24.58 -1.41
CA ALA A 468 11.54 -23.77 -2.18
C ALA A 468 12.24 -22.55 -2.80
N ASP A 469 12.17 -22.43 -4.13
CA ASP A 469 12.72 -21.29 -4.86
C ASP A 469 11.68 -20.17 -4.96
N LEU A 470 11.71 -19.26 -4.00
CA LEU A 470 10.83 -18.08 -3.99
C LEU A 470 11.27 -17.01 -5.00
N SER A 471 12.35 -17.23 -5.75
CA SER A 471 12.89 -16.29 -6.72
C SER A 471 12.57 -16.64 -8.17
N GLU A 472 11.80 -17.70 -8.40
CA GLU A 472 11.40 -18.09 -9.75
C GLU A 472 10.61 -16.96 -10.44
N GLU A 473 11.09 -16.57 -11.62
CA GLU A 473 10.41 -15.59 -12.47
C GLU A 473 9.26 -16.27 -13.20
N VAL A 474 8.11 -16.33 -12.53
CA VAL A 474 6.87 -16.86 -13.10
C VAL A 474 6.08 -15.70 -13.72
N GLU A 475 5.69 -15.86 -14.99
CA GLU A 475 4.73 -14.94 -15.62
C GLU A 475 3.37 -15.11 -14.93
N VAL A 476 2.84 -14.02 -14.40
CA VAL A 476 1.54 -14.00 -13.73
C VAL A 476 0.62 -13.01 -14.39
N GLU A 477 -0.66 -13.37 -14.47
CA GLU A 477 -1.71 -12.47 -14.92
C GLU A 477 -2.20 -11.62 -13.74
N VAL A 478 -2.19 -10.31 -13.92
CA VAL A 478 -2.63 -9.34 -12.91
C VAL A 478 -3.63 -8.36 -13.50
N GLU A 479 -4.60 -8.00 -12.68
CA GLU A 479 -5.52 -6.90 -12.96
C GLU A 479 -4.75 -5.58 -12.97
N VAL A 480 -4.87 -4.85 -14.08
CA VAL A 480 -4.50 -3.45 -14.17
C VAL A 480 -5.78 -2.67 -14.33
N GLU A 481 -6.02 -1.75 -13.41
CA GLU A 481 -7.11 -0.81 -13.56
C GLU A 481 -6.65 0.22 -14.58
N GLU A 482 -7.34 0.29 -15.71
CA GLU A 482 -7.22 1.44 -16.59
C GLU A 482 -7.77 2.62 -15.78
N GLU A 483 -6.92 3.63 -15.53
CA GLU A 483 -7.42 4.89 -14.97
C GLU A 483 -8.44 5.43 -15.97
N ASP A 484 -9.72 5.43 -15.58
CA ASP A 484 -10.80 5.93 -16.41
C ASP A 484 -10.38 7.27 -17.03
N GLU A 485 -10.30 7.33 -18.37
CA GLU A 485 -9.99 8.55 -19.13
C GLU A 485 -10.94 9.70 -18.78
N GLU A 486 -12.07 9.45 -18.09
CA GLU A 486 -12.91 10.51 -17.55
C GLU A 486 -12.17 11.44 -16.58
N THR A 487 -11.17 10.95 -15.83
CA THR A 487 -10.33 11.82 -15.00
C THR A 487 -9.39 12.71 -15.82
N SER A 488 -9.04 12.33 -17.06
CA SER A 488 -8.29 13.18 -17.99
C SER A 488 -9.21 14.14 -18.78
N MET A 489 -10.46 13.75 -19.09
CA MET A 489 -11.42 14.59 -19.82
C MET A 489 -11.91 15.81 -19.02
N VAL A 490 -11.90 15.76 -17.68
CA VAL A 490 -12.16 16.95 -16.85
C VAL A 490 -11.09 18.05 -17.07
N ALA A 491 -9.89 17.70 -17.55
CA ALA A 491 -8.86 18.67 -17.92
C ALA A 491 -9.06 19.27 -19.34
N GLU A 492 -9.56 18.48 -20.29
CA GLU A 492 -9.78 18.95 -21.68
C GLU A 492 -11.02 19.85 -21.83
N SER A 493 -12.10 19.58 -21.09
CA SER A 493 -13.31 20.41 -21.16
C SER A 493 -13.11 21.87 -20.68
N ASN A 494 -12.13 22.12 -19.82
CA ASN A 494 -11.81 23.47 -19.34
C ASN A 494 -10.79 24.22 -20.21
N THR A 495 -10.03 23.54 -21.08
CA THR A 495 -9.10 24.20 -22.02
C THR A 495 -9.80 24.67 -23.30
N ALA A 496 -10.86 23.99 -23.73
CA ALA A 496 -11.70 24.43 -24.85
C ALA A 496 -12.46 25.74 -24.58
N ALA A 497 -12.72 26.08 -23.31
CA ALA A 497 -13.42 27.32 -22.95
C ALA A 497 -12.52 28.57 -23.02
N ILE A 498 -11.19 28.43 -22.96
CA ILE A 498 -10.25 29.57 -22.88
C ILE A 498 -9.77 30.02 -24.28
N THR A 499 -9.94 29.20 -25.32
CA THR A 499 -9.57 29.56 -26.71
C THR A 499 -10.71 30.17 -27.53
N SER A 500 -11.87 30.44 -26.91
CA SER A 500 -13.07 30.96 -27.59
C SER A 500 -13.52 32.39 -27.18
N THR A 501 -12.65 33.15 -26.51
CA THR A 501 -12.83 34.59 -26.21
C THR A 501 -11.56 35.35 -26.53
#